data_AF-A0A606XMG0-F1
#
_entry.id   AF-A0A606XMG0-F1
#
_cell.length_a   1.000
_cell.length_b   1.000
_cell.length_c   1.000
_cell.angle_alpha   90.00
_cell.angle_beta   90.00
_cell.angle_gamma   90.00
#
_symmetry.space_group_name_H-M   'P 1'
#
loop_
_entity.id
_entity.type
_entity.pdbx_description
1 polymer ?
#
loop_
_entity_poly.entity_id
_entity_poly.type
_entity_poly.pdbx_seq_one_letter_code
_entity_poly.pdbx_strand_id
1 'polypeptide(L)'
;MKLIIEGISLATQLLGSHLSVATLTAHTTRTENMGVVFSSLTEYLKSEGFENKLSRRSLDDIPTLSMPVVLLLKDEDSAVLTEIKSTENNNREFKIEQIDGLTVWLTKEELKKRYLGYCWFIKPR
;
A
#
# COMPACT_ATOMS: atom_id res chain seq x y z
N MET A 1 -0.94 -10.12 8.40
CA MET A 1 0.54 -9.93 8.36
C MET A 1 1.16 -10.15 6.98
N LYS A 2 0.92 -11.29 6.30
CA LYS A 2 1.44 -11.57 4.93
C LYS A 2 0.97 -10.54 3.89
N LEU A 3 -0.27 -10.08 4.06
CA LEU A 3 -0.99 -9.25 3.10
C LEU A 3 -0.39 -7.84 2.94
N ILE A 4 0.22 -7.25 3.99
CA ILE A 4 0.92 -5.95 3.89
C ILE A 4 2.23 -6.08 3.09
N ILE A 5 3.01 -7.12 3.38
CA ILE A 5 4.27 -7.39 2.66
C ILE A 5 3.97 -7.68 1.19
N GLU A 6 2.89 -8.43 0.92
CA GLU A 6 2.37 -8.66 -0.42
C GLU A 6 1.97 -7.37 -1.14
N GLY A 7 1.28 -6.46 -0.46
CA GLY A 7 0.93 -5.15 -1.03
C GLY A 7 2.16 -4.31 -1.38
N ILE A 8 3.21 -4.33 -0.54
CA ILE A 8 4.49 -3.68 -0.84
C ILE A 8 5.16 -4.36 -2.05
N SER A 9 5.18 -5.69 -2.09
CA SER A 9 5.75 -6.45 -3.21
C SER A 9 5.09 -6.07 -4.53
N LEU A 10 3.76 -6.02 -4.56
CA LEU A 10 2.99 -5.59 -5.73
C LEU A 10 3.26 -4.12 -6.08
N ALA A 11 3.29 -3.21 -5.10
CA ALA A 11 3.60 -1.80 -5.37
C ALA A 11 4.98 -1.62 -5.99
N THR A 12 5.99 -2.34 -5.52
CA THR A 12 7.35 -2.28 -6.08
C THR A 12 7.40 -2.87 -7.50
N GLN A 13 6.68 -3.96 -7.75
CA GLN A 13 6.50 -4.54 -9.09
C GLN A 13 5.89 -3.55 -10.08
N LEU A 14 4.82 -2.85 -9.68
CA LEU A 14 4.16 -1.82 -10.49
C LEU A 14 5.07 -0.62 -10.78
N LEU A 15 6.03 -0.34 -9.90
CA LEU A 15 7.05 0.68 -10.08
C LEU A 15 8.25 0.22 -10.93
N GLY A 16 8.24 -1.02 -11.42
CA GLY A 16 9.27 -1.56 -12.31
C GLY A 16 10.49 -2.19 -11.61
N SER A 17 10.49 -2.27 -10.28
CA SER A 17 11.54 -2.96 -9.50
C SER A 17 10.90 -3.91 -8.51
N HIS A 18 10.91 -5.21 -8.81
CA HIS A 18 10.17 -6.19 -8.01
C HIS A 18 10.96 -6.65 -6.79
N LEU A 19 10.51 -6.24 -5.59
CA LEU A 19 10.95 -6.84 -4.34
C LEU A 19 10.00 -7.97 -3.95
N SER A 20 10.47 -9.21 -3.98
CA SER A 20 9.64 -10.38 -3.69
C SER A 20 9.16 -10.40 -2.23
N VAL A 21 8.01 -11.05 -1.99
CA VAL A 21 7.50 -11.29 -0.62
C VAL A 21 8.55 -11.98 0.25
N ALA A 22 9.29 -12.94 -0.30
CA ALA A 22 10.34 -13.66 0.42
C ALA A 22 11.49 -12.72 0.83
N THR A 23 11.94 -11.88 -0.10
CA THR A 23 12.98 -10.86 0.14
C THR A 23 12.54 -9.89 1.23
N LEU A 24 11.36 -9.27 1.07
CA LEU A 24 10.83 -8.33 2.05
C LEU A 24 10.67 -8.97 3.43
N THR A 25 10.19 -10.22 3.49
CA THR A 25 10.03 -10.95 4.75
C THR A 25 11.37 -11.23 5.43
N ALA A 26 12.40 -11.61 4.66
CA ALA A 26 13.74 -11.90 5.19
C ALA A 26 14.41 -10.67 5.82
N HIS A 27 14.10 -9.48 5.30
CA HIS A 27 14.63 -8.20 5.79
C HIS A 27 13.69 -7.46 6.76
N THR A 28 12.56 -8.07 7.13
CA THR A 28 11.62 -7.51 8.10
C THR A 28 11.91 -8.02 9.49
N THR A 29 12.15 -7.09 10.43
CA THR A 29 12.21 -7.43 11.86
C THR A 29 10.79 -7.59 12.43
N ARG A 30 10.64 -8.49 13.40
CA ARG A 30 9.35 -8.78 14.05
C ARG A 30 9.31 -8.21 15.46
N THR A 31 8.13 -7.76 15.87
CA THR A 31 7.84 -7.40 17.26
C THR A 31 7.75 -8.65 18.13
N GLU A 32 7.74 -8.47 19.45
CA GLU A 32 7.60 -9.56 20.43
C GLU A 32 6.30 -10.39 20.21
N ASN A 33 5.24 -9.75 19.68
CA ASN A 33 3.98 -10.40 19.33
C ASN A 33 3.96 -10.93 17.88
N MET A 34 5.12 -11.16 17.27
CA MET A 34 5.32 -11.54 15.87
C MET A 34 4.84 -10.53 14.82
N GLY A 35 4.35 -9.35 15.21
CA GLY A 35 3.94 -8.27 14.31
C GLY A 35 5.11 -7.69 13.52
N VAL A 36 4.83 -6.98 12.42
CA VAL A 36 5.87 -6.36 11.59
C VAL A 36 6.33 -5.03 12.18
N VAL A 37 7.65 -4.84 12.29
CA VAL A 37 8.23 -3.53 12.60
C VAL A 37 8.35 -2.71 11.32
N PHE A 38 7.43 -1.76 11.10
CA PHE A 38 7.37 -0.96 9.87
C PHE A 38 8.64 -0.13 9.60
N SER A 39 9.42 0.22 10.63
CA SER A 39 10.69 0.94 10.42
C SER A 39 11.71 0.09 9.67
N SER A 40 11.81 -1.21 9.95
CA SER A 40 12.73 -2.10 9.20
C SER A 40 12.37 -2.20 7.72
N LEU A 41 11.08 -2.27 7.39
CA LEU A 41 10.62 -2.23 6.00
C LEU A 41 10.89 -0.88 5.33
N THR A 42 10.69 0.22 6.07
CA THR A 42 10.98 1.57 5.58
C THR A 42 12.46 1.72 5.21
N GLU A 43 13.34 1.24 6.09
CA GLU A 43 14.79 1.27 5.90
C GLU A 43 15.23 0.36 4.75
N TYR A 44 14.66 -0.84 4.66
CA TYR A 44 14.99 -1.78 3.60
C TYR A 44 14.54 -1.28 2.22
N LEU A 45 13.31 -0.76 2.09
CA LEU A 45 12.85 -0.11 0.85
C LEU A 45 13.80 1.02 0.43
N LYS A 46 14.30 1.80 1.40
CA LYS A 46 15.26 2.87 1.15
C LYS A 46 16.61 2.34 0.65
N SER A 47 17.12 1.23 1.20
CA SER A 47 18.35 0.61 0.69
C SER A 47 18.20 0.05 -0.72
N GLU A 48 16.98 -0.35 -1.11
CA GLU A 48 16.65 -0.84 -2.45
C GLU A 48 16.28 0.28 -3.44
N GLY A 49 16.55 1.55 -3.09
CA GLY A 49 16.37 2.68 -4.00
C GLY A 49 14.95 3.25 -4.05
N PHE A 50 14.11 2.97 -3.06
CA PHE A 50 12.78 3.60 -2.95
C PHE A 50 12.75 4.71 -1.90
N GLU A 51 12.22 5.87 -2.28
CA GLU A 51 11.71 6.81 -1.31
C GLU A 51 10.33 6.31 -0.83
N ASN A 52 10.16 6.18 0.49
CA ASN A 52 8.91 5.68 1.03
C ASN A 52 8.52 6.36 2.34
N LYS A 53 7.20 6.47 2.58
CA LYS A 53 6.64 7.10 3.78
C LYS A 53 5.29 6.50 4.14
N LEU A 54 5.20 5.93 5.34
CA LEU A 54 3.94 5.61 5.99
C LEU A 54 3.31 6.90 6.54
N SER A 55 2.07 7.19 6.18
CA SER A 55 1.38 8.43 6.53
C SER A 55 -0.05 8.16 6.99
N ARG A 56 -0.49 8.82 8.06
CA ARG A 56 -1.91 8.94 8.39
C ARG A 56 -2.57 9.88 7.36
N ARG A 57 -3.61 9.42 6.68
CA ARG A 57 -4.30 10.19 5.63
C ARG A 57 -5.71 9.65 5.41
N SER A 58 -6.70 10.52 5.30
CA SER A 58 -8.06 10.10 4.91
C SER A 58 -8.08 9.68 3.44
N LEU A 59 -9.09 8.92 3.01
CA LEU A 59 -9.23 8.56 1.59
C LEU A 59 -9.38 9.79 0.68
N ASP A 60 -9.96 10.88 1.17
CA ASP A 60 -10.13 12.13 0.42
C ASP A 60 -8.81 12.88 0.23
N ASP A 61 -7.89 12.73 1.18
CA ASP A 61 -6.64 13.46 1.16
C ASP A 61 -5.57 12.75 0.32
N ILE A 62 -5.76 11.49 -0.10
CA ILE A 62 -4.77 10.75 -0.92
C ILE A 62 -4.64 11.44 -2.30
N PRO A 63 -3.45 11.94 -2.68
CA PRO A 63 -3.26 12.62 -3.96
C PRO A 63 -3.33 11.62 -5.11
N THR A 64 -4.07 11.96 -6.17
CA THR A 64 -4.20 11.10 -7.37
C THR A 64 -2.87 10.85 -8.07
N LEU A 65 -1.89 11.76 -7.95
CA LEU A 65 -0.57 11.63 -8.57
C LEU A 65 0.41 10.75 -7.77
N SER A 66 0.02 10.23 -6.62
CA SER A 66 0.92 9.45 -5.75
C SER A 66 0.83 7.93 -5.96
N MET A 67 0.23 7.48 -7.07
CA MET A 67 0.03 6.05 -7.35
C MET A 67 1.34 5.36 -7.78
N PRO A 68 1.54 4.07 -7.44
CA PRO A 68 0.68 3.25 -6.58
C PRO A 68 0.85 3.59 -5.09
N VAL A 69 -0.20 3.37 -4.29
CA VAL A 69 -0.20 3.57 -2.84
C VAL A 69 -0.67 2.31 -2.13
N VAL A 70 0.05 1.84 -1.11
CA VAL A 70 -0.41 0.72 -0.27
C VAL A 70 -1.31 1.26 0.83
N LEU A 71 -2.55 0.79 0.91
CA LEU A 71 -3.50 1.13 1.97
C LEU A 71 -3.43 0.08 3.08
N LEU A 72 -3.37 0.53 4.33
CA LEU A 72 -3.43 -0.37 5.49
C LEU A 72 -4.91 -0.57 5.87
N LEU A 73 -5.32 -1.83 5.90
CA LEU A 73 -6.68 -2.26 6.22
C LEU A 73 -6.72 -2.99 7.56
N LYS A 74 -7.93 -3.20 8.09
CA LYS A 74 -8.18 -4.02 9.28
C LYS A 74 -7.60 -5.43 9.11
N ASP A 75 -7.41 -6.12 10.24
CA ASP A 75 -6.97 -7.52 10.28
C ASP A 75 -5.62 -7.76 9.59
N GLU A 76 -4.74 -6.76 9.64
CA GLU A 76 -3.40 -6.77 9.04
C GLU A 76 -3.39 -7.07 7.52
N ASP A 77 -4.45 -6.63 6.85
CA ASP A 77 -4.65 -6.68 5.41
C ASP A 77 -4.14 -5.41 4.72
N SER A 78 -3.97 -5.45 3.40
CA SER A 78 -3.61 -4.29 2.60
C SER A 78 -4.26 -4.32 1.22
N ALA A 79 -4.32 -3.14 0.60
CA ALA A 79 -4.78 -2.99 -0.78
C ALA A 79 -3.84 -2.06 -1.53
N VAL A 80 -3.51 -2.37 -2.78
CA VAL A 80 -2.69 -1.49 -3.62
C VAL A 80 -3.61 -0.63 -4.47
N LEU A 81 -3.67 0.65 -4.15
CA LEU A 81 -4.41 1.65 -4.89
C LEU A 81 -3.58 2.10 -6.10
N THR A 82 -4.12 1.90 -7.31
CA THR A 82 -3.42 2.20 -8.57
C THR A 82 -4.03 3.34 -9.34
N GLU A 83 -5.28 3.70 -9.07
CA GLU A 83 -5.96 4.81 -9.72
C GLU A 83 -7.02 5.42 -8.80
N ILE A 84 -7.21 6.74 -8.91
CA ILE A 84 -8.34 7.43 -8.27
C ILE A 84 -9.05 8.26 -9.33
N LYS A 85 -10.34 7.99 -9.52
CA LYS A 85 -11.22 8.80 -10.38
C LYS A 85 -12.11 9.68 -9.52
N SER A 86 -12.22 10.95 -9.88
CA SER A 86 -13.22 11.84 -9.33
C SER A 86 -14.40 11.87 -10.29
N THR A 87 -15.60 11.54 -9.81
CA THR A 87 -16.85 11.62 -10.57
C THR A 87 -17.55 12.96 -10.29
N GLU A 88 -18.62 13.23 -11.04
CA GLU A 88 -19.48 14.38 -10.78
C GLU A 88 -19.97 14.36 -9.31
N ASN A 89 -20.01 15.53 -8.67
CA ASN A 89 -20.32 15.72 -7.23
C ASN A 89 -19.20 15.37 -6.24
N ASN A 90 -17.93 15.39 -6.66
CA ASN A 90 -16.76 15.21 -5.78
C ASN A 90 -16.69 13.82 -5.12
N ASN A 91 -17.38 12.84 -5.70
CA ASN A 91 -17.26 11.44 -5.31
C ASN A 91 -15.97 10.86 -5.89
N ARG A 92 -15.32 9.98 -5.12
CA ARG A 92 -14.07 9.32 -5.53
C ARG A 92 -14.27 7.82 -5.63
N GLU A 93 -13.80 7.25 -6.73
CA GLU A 93 -13.69 5.82 -6.95
C GLU A 93 -12.22 5.41 -6.96
N PHE A 94 -11.93 4.26 -6.35
CA PHE A 94 -10.60 3.78 -6.05
C PHE A 94 -10.37 2.47 -6.78
N LYS A 95 -9.40 2.43 -7.69
CA LYS A 95 -9.00 1.19 -8.36
C LYS A 95 -7.97 0.47 -7.51
N ILE A 96 -8.35 -0.69 -7.00
CA ILE A 96 -7.47 -1.57 -6.24
C ILE A 96 -6.95 -2.68 -7.14
N GLU A 97 -5.66 -2.96 -7.06
CA GLU A 97 -5.02 -4.09 -7.72
C GLU A 97 -4.61 -5.16 -6.69
N GLN A 98 -4.84 -6.42 -7.07
CA GLN A 98 -4.44 -7.60 -6.32
C GLN A 98 -3.23 -8.27 -6.97
N ILE A 99 -2.56 -9.16 -6.22
CA ILE A 99 -1.30 -9.81 -6.62
C ILE A 99 -1.45 -10.64 -7.91
N ASP A 100 -2.64 -11.16 -8.18
CA ASP A 100 -2.96 -11.93 -9.39
C ASP A 100 -3.27 -11.05 -10.62
N GLY A 101 -3.12 -9.73 -10.49
CA GLY A 101 -3.42 -8.77 -11.54
C GLY A 101 -4.90 -8.44 -11.67
N LEU A 102 -5.77 -9.01 -10.82
CA LEU A 102 -7.17 -8.61 -10.79
C LEU A 102 -7.30 -7.18 -10.25
N THR A 103 -8.13 -6.39 -10.93
CA THR A 103 -8.44 -5.02 -10.52
C THR A 103 -9.92 -4.88 -10.23
N VAL A 104 -10.23 -4.11 -9.18
CA VAL A 104 -11.61 -3.79 -8.79
C VAL A 104 -11.74 -2.31 -8.50
N TRP A 105 -12.85 -1.71 -8.93
CA TRP A 105 -13.23 -0.36 -8.53
C TRP A 105 -14.07 -0.43 -7.26
N LEU A 106 -13.68 0.34 -6.25
CA LEU A 106 -14.42 0.49 -5.00
C LEU A 106 -14.81 1.94 -4.80
N THR A 107 -16.03 2.14 -4.32
CA THR A 107 -16.47 3.43 -3.81
C THR A 107 -15.73 3.76 -2.51
N LYS A 108 -15.70 5.04 -2.16
CA LYS A 108 -15.21 5.50 -0.85
C LYS A 108 -15.86 4.76 0.31
N GLU A 109 -17.18 4.53 0.25
CA GLU A 109 -17.93 3.91 1.35
C GLU A 109 -17.55 2.45 1.55
N GLU A 110 -17.37 1.69 0.47
CA GLU A 110 -16.92 0.30 0.53
C GLU A 110 -15.53 0.18 1.13
N LEU A 111 -14.59 1.03 0.66
CA LEU A 111 -13.21 1.00 1.13
C LEU A 111 -13.07 1.49 2.58
N LYS A 112 -13.85 2.50 2.98
CA LYS A 112 -13.85 3.07 4.34
C LYS A 112 -14.22 2.04 5.42
N LYS A 113 -15.00 1.01 5.09
CA LYS A 113 -15.36 -0.07 6.05
C LYS A 113 -14.14 -0.84 6.56
N ARG A 114 -13.08 -0.93 5.73
CA ARG A 114 -11.86 -1.72 6.00
C ARG A 114 -10.63 -0.85 6.25
N TYR A 115 -10.59 0.36 5.70
CA TYR A 115 -9.43 1.24 5.78
C TYR A 115 -9.14 1.74 7.20
N LEU A 116 -7.87 1.69 7.62
CA LEU A 116 -7.43 2.14 8.94
C LEU A 116 -7.06 3.63 9.01
N GLY A 117 -7.06 4.36 7.89
CA GLY A 117 -6.62 5.75 7.86
C GLY A 117 -5.12 5.94 7.64
N TYR A 118 -4.40 4.88 7.27
CA TYR A 118 -2.97 4.90 7.00
C TYR A 118 -2.66 4.37 5.61
N CYS A 119 -1.79 5.07 4.90
CA CYS A 119 -1.31 4.69 3.58
C CYS A 119 0.22 4.79 3.50
N TRP A 120 0.82 3.95 2.68
CA TRP A 120 2.25 3.91 2.44
C TRP A 120 2.53 4.39 1.02
N PHE A 121 3.16 5.55 0.92
CA PHE A 121 3.66 6.08 -0.34
C PHE A 121 5.01 5.45 -0.63
N ILE A 122 5.16 4.89 -1.84
CA ILE A 122 6.42 4.29 -2.31
C ILE A 122 6.65 4.84 -3.72
N LYS A 123 7.86 5.34 -3.99
CA LYS A 123 8.27 5.77 -5.32
C LYS A 123 9.75 5.46 -5.56
N PRO A 124 10.17 5.19 -6.81
CA PRO A 124 11.58 5.09 -7.14
C PRO A 124 12.29 6.40 -6.81
N ARG A 125 13.54 6.29 -6.37
CA ARG A 125 14.42 7.44 -6.13
C ARG A 125 14.99 8.00 -7.42
#